data_AF-A0A0V0TDE8-F1
#
_entry.id   AF-A0A0V0TDE8-F1
#
_cell.length_a   1.000
_cell.length_b   1.000
_cell.length_c   1.000
_cell.angle_alpha   90.00
_cell.angle_beta   90.00
_cell.angle_gamma   90.00
#
_symmetry.space_group_name_H-M   'P 1'
#
loop_
_entity.id
_entity.type
_entity.pdbx_description
1 polymer ?
#
loop_
_entity_poly.entity_id
_entity_poly.type
_entity_poly.pdbx_seq_one_letter_code
_entity_poly.pdbx_strand_id
1 'polypeptide(L)'
;MAKSRVAPLKKMTLPRLELMAAKLITFVKDALKMRIDRLTCWTDSKITLCWIKGTSRRWKPFIKNRVENIQQLVEPSQWRHCQTNSNPGDILSRGSTINQLRSNPLWWSGPTWPTDEDSWPKDLESAKPEEYDAEYCVTEERRSIKVLAELVENINLNPERYEHLDRLLRITAYCIRFGKNYRLPKPDRLVEYITPLEMQNAENYWIRKALHERFSTEIYQLSNGRQIAANSRLQQFNPFLDEYGLLRIGGRLQNSDLPDHTKHPVLLPDKHPTTASIIRRCHLRQFHGGCDLHWQHTKTTILDLERKARSEKSHTCLPLLQTDRVKAVCCKDGSATFGSY
;
A
#
# COMPACT_ATOMS: atom_id res chain seq x y z
N MET A 1 18.71 46.92 -33.98
CA MET A 1 18.86 45.45 -33.95
C MET A 1 18.05 44.92 -32.77
N ALA A 2 16.93 44.24 -33.04
CA ALA A 2 16.04 43.75 -31.99
C ALA A 2 16.76 42.69 -31.14
N LYS A 3 16.62 42.79 -29.81
CA LYS A 3 17.29 41.96 -28.80
C LYS A 3 16.85 40.49 -28.91
N SER A 4 17.46 39.70 -29.80
CA SER A 4 17.15 38.26 -29.94
C SER A 4 17.69 37.42 -28.78
N ARG A 5 18.66 37.95 -28.02
CA ARG A 5 19.17 37.33 -26.79
C ARG A 5 18.80 38.16 -25.58
N VAL A 6 17.58 37.96 -25.07
CA VAL A 6 17.27 38.33 -23.69
C VAL A 6 17.63 37.13 -22.83
N ALA A 7 18.79 37.18 -22.18
CA ALA A 7 19.17 36.15 -21.21
C ALA A 7 18.05 36.07 -20.15
N PRO A 8 17.48 34.88 -19.89
CA PRO A 8 16.41 34.76 -18.93
C PRO A 8 16.93 35.16 -17.54
N LEU A 9 16.14 35.96 -16.82
CA LEU A 9 16.50 36.44 -15.46
C LEU A 9 16.74 35.28 -14.47
N LYS A 10 16.20 34.09 -14.75
CA LYS A 10 16.49 32.84 -14.03
C LYS A 10 17.25 31.90 -14.94
N LYS A 11 18.32 31.27 -14.44
CA LYS A 11 19.02 30.21 -15.17
C LYS A 11 18.04 29.10 -15.53
N MET A 12 17.93 28.80 -16.81
CA MET A 12 17.07 27.75 -17.36
C MET A 12 17.90 26.81 -18.21
N THR A 13 17.49 25.55 -18.26
CA THR A 13 18.08 24.56 -19.16
C THR A 13 17.62 24.80 -20.59
N LEU A 14 18.42 24.36 -21.56
CA LEU A 14 18.11 24.52 -22.98
C LEU A 14 16.72 23.94 -23.35
N PRO A 15 16.33 22.72 -22.91
CA PRO A 15 15.00 22.20 -23.24
C PRO A 15 13.85 23.04 -22.67
N ARG A 16 14.04 23.65 -21.50
CA ARG A 16 13.04 24.57 -20.93
C ARG A 16 12.95 25.87 -21.72
N LEU A 17 14.03 26.34 -22.35
CA LEU A 17 14.01 27.51 -23.24
C LEU A 17 13.28 27.18 -24.55
N GLU A 18 13.51 26.00 -25.10
CA GLU A 18 12.82 25.52 -26.29
C GLU A 18 11.30 25.37 -26.05
N LEU A 19 10.89 24.83 -24.90
CA LEU A 19 9.48 24.79 -24.50
C LEU A 19 8.88 26.21 -24.33
N MET A 20 9.67 27.18 -23.86
CA MET A 20 9.23 28.57 -23.77
C MET A 20 9.05 29.19 -25.15
N ALA A 21 9.93 28.88 -26.11
CA ALA A 21 9.79 29.30 -27.50
C ALA A 21 8.51 28.72 -28.11
N ALA A 22 8.23 27.43 -27.87
CA ALA A 22 6.98 26.80 -28.32
C ALA A 22 5.73 27.50 -27.76
N LYS A 23 5.78 28.01 -26.52
CA LYS A 23 4.68 28.78 -25.92
C LYS A 23 4.41 30.10 -26.67
N LEU A 24 5.37 30.69 -27.38
CA LEU A 24 5.17 31.94 -28.11
C LEU A 24 4.11 31.85 -29.20
N ILE A 25 3.75 30.64 -29.65
CA ILE A 25 2.66 30.47 -30.61
C ILE A 25 1.33 31.07 -30.11
N THR A 26 1.12 31.03 -28.79
CA THR A 26 -0.03 31.68 -28.12
C THR A 26 -0.06 33.17 -28.45
N PHE A 27 1.07 33.85 -28.29
CA PHE A 27 1.22 35.27 -28.54
C PHE A 27 1.14 35.62 -30.03
N VAL A 28 1.77 34.81 -30.90
CA VAL A 28 1.77 35.05 -32.35
C VAL A 28 0.35 34.94 -32.91
N LYS A 29 -0.41 33.93 -32.49
CA LYS A 29 -1.80 33.74 -32.91
C LYS A 29 -2.67 34.96 -32.56
N ASP A 30 -2.53 35.47 -31.34
CA ASP A 30 -3.26 36.66 -30.88
C ASP A 30 -2.81 37.95 -31.60
N ALA A 31 -1.52 38.09 -31.88
CA ALA A 31 -0.94 39.27 -32.52
C ALA A 31 -1.29 39.39 -34.01
N LEU A 32 -1.38 38.27 -34.74
CA LEU A 32 -1.61 38.26 -36.18
C LEU A 32 -3.02 38.73 -36.58
N LYS A 33 -4.00 38.72 -35.64
CA LYS A 33 -5.38 39.21 -35.83
C LYS A 33 -6.03 38.81 -37.16
N MET A 34 -5.69 37.64 -37.67
CA MET A 34 -6.19 37.09 -38.94
C MET A 34 -6.76 35.70 -38.70
N ARG A 35 -7.66 35.28 -39.60
CA ARG A 35 -8.21 33.93 -39.58
C ARG A 35 -7.13 32.95 -40.02
N ILE A 36 -6.92 31.91 -39.22
CA ILE A 36 -5.99 30.81 -39.51
C ILE A 36 -6.83 29.56 -39.71
N ASP A 37 -6.94 29.08 -40.95
CA ASP A 37 -7.74 27.89 -41.27
C ASP A 37 -7.01 26.59 -40.92
N ARG A 38 -5.68 26.55 -41.04
CA ARG A 38 -4.85 25.41 -40.66
C ARG A 38 -3.61 25.87 -39.88
N LEU A 39 -3.32 25.19 -38.78
CA LEU A 39 -2.13 25.44 -37.96
C LEU A 39 -1.32 24.15 -37.83
N THR A 40 -0.03 24.23 -38.15
CA THR A 40 0.92 23.12 -37.99
C THR A 40 2.20 23.67 -37.40
N CYS A 41 2.67 23.04 -36.33
CA CYS A 41 3.79 23.53 -35.52
C CYS A 41 4.99 22.62 -35.66
N TRP A 42 6.16 23.21 -35.86
CA TRP A 42 7.41 22.46 -36.06
C TRP A 42 8.43 22.86 -34.99
N THR A 43 9.10 21.87 -34.42
CA THR A 43 10.21 22.05 -33.47
C THR A 43 11.33 21.06 -33.80
N ASP A 44 12.57 21.49 -33.68
CA ASP A 44 13.75 20.63 -33.77
C ASP A 44 14.15 20.00 -32.43
N SER A 45 13.46 20.38 -31.36
CA SER A 45 13.66 19.80 -30.03
C SER A 45 12.78 18.59 -29.82
N LYS A 46 13.39 17.39 -29.92
CA LYS A 46 12.71 16.11 -29.61
C LYS A 46 12.18 16.09 -28.17
N ILE A 47 12.91 16.66 -27.22
CA ILE A 47 12.48 16.75 -25.81
C ILE A 47 11.22 17.62 -25.69
N THR A 48 11.23 18.81 -26.30
CA THR A 48 10.05 19.70 -26.28
C THR A 48 8.86 19.04 -26.95
N LEU A 49 9.07 18.37 -28.09
CA LEU A 49 8.03 17.62 -28.79
C LEU A 49 7.46 16.49 -27.92
N CYS A 50 8.32 15.73 -27.24
CA CYS A 50 7.93 14.67 -26.32
C CYS A 50 7.04 15.20 -25.18
N TRP A 51 7.42 16.32 -24.58
CA TRP A 51 6.63 16.97 -23.54
C TRP A 51 5.26 17.44 -24.03
N ILE A 52 5.20 18.05 -25.22
CA ILE A 52 3.95 18.54 -25.82
C ILE A 52 3.03 17.40 -26.25
N LYS A 53 3.59 16.28 -26.75
CA LYS A 53 2.80 15.10 -27.15
C LYS A 53 2.32 14.27 -25.97
N GLY A 54 3.04 14.30 -24.84
CA GLY A 54 2.67 13.58 -23.63
C GLY A 54 1.53 14.23 -22.83
N THR A 55 0.90 13.45 -21.95
CA THR A 55 -0.13 13.95 -21.02
C THR A 55 0.48 14.96 -20.05
N SER A 56 -0.04 16.20 -20.03
CA SER A 56 0.52 17.29 -19.22
C SER A 56 0.72 16.95 -17.74
N ARG A 57 -0.22 16.17 -17.15
CA ARG A 57 -0.22 15.73 -15.75
C ARG A 57 0.99 14.87 -15.38
N ARG A 58 1.65 14.26 -16.37
CA ARG A 58 2.86 13.44 -16.21
C ARG A 58 4.05 14.28 -15.76
N TRP A 59 4.06 15.58 -16.04
CA TRP A 59 5.25 16.41 -15.86
C TRP A 59 5.25 17.19 -14.53
N LYS A 60 6.44 17.60 -14.07
CA LYS A 60 6.60 18.54 -12.96
C LYS A 60 5.93 19.91 -13.27
N PRO A 61 5.61 20.72 -12.24
CA PRO A 61 4.78 21.92 -12.40
C PRO A 61 5.23 22.91 -13.49
N PHE A 62 6.54 23.10 -13.66
CA PHE A 62 7.06 24.02 -14.68
C PHE A 62 6.66 23.60 -16.10
N ILE A 63 6.90 22.33 -16.44
CA ILE A 63 6.62 21.75 -17.76
C ILE A 63 5.11 21.56 -17.91
N LYS A 64 4.45 20.97 -16.91
CA LYS A 64 3.00 20.73 -16.88
C LYS A 64 2.23 21.98 -17.28
N ASN A 65 2.42 23.09 -16.56
CA ASN A 65 1.62 24.29 -16.78
C ASN A 65 1.84 24.88 -18.18
N ARG A 66 3.04 24.73 -18.77
CA ARG A 66 3.35 25.24 -20.12
C ARG A 66 2.78 24.35 -21.20
N VAL A 67 2.91 23.04 -21.03
CA VAL A 67 2.29 22.04 -21.91
C VAL A 67 0.76 22.19 -21.89
N GLU A 68 0.13 22.40 -20.73
CA GLU A 68 -1.32 22.65 -20.64
C GLU A 68 -1.74 23.88 -21.45
N ASN A 69 -1.02 25.00 -21.33
CA ASN A 69 -1.32 26.20 -22.12
C ASN A 69 -1.17 25.97 -23.63
N ILE A 70 -0.15 25.22 -24.05
CA ILE A 70 0.08 24.90 -25.46
C ILE A 70 -1.04 24.00 -25.99
N GLN A 71 -1.36 22.93 -25.26
CA GLN A 71 -2.38 21.94 -25.63
C GLN A 71 -3.80 22.54 -25.67
N GLN A 72 -4.07 23.60 -24.92
CA GLN A 72 -5.34 24.33 -25.00
C GLN A 72 -5.54 25.08 -26.32
N LEU A 73 -4.47 25.43 -27.04
CA LEU A 73 -4.55 26.20 -28.29
C LEU A 73 -4.28 25.36 -29.53
N VAL A 74 -3.44 24.33 -29.40
CA VAL A 74 -2.96 23.51 -30.50
C VAL A 74 -2.99 22.06 -30.06
N GLU A 75 -3.69 21.23 -30.83
CA GLU A 75 -3.78 19.81 -30.54
C GLU A 75 -2.39 19.15 -30.64
N PRO A 76 -2.03 18.20 -29.75
CA PRO A 76 -0.74 17.52 -29.79
C PRO A 76 -0.39 16.88 -31.15
N SER A 77 -1.42 16.47 -31.91
CA SER A 77 -1.27 15.88 -33.26
C SER A 77 -0.78 16.88 -34.31
N GLN A 78 -0.95 18.18 -34.08
CA GLN A 78 -0.50 19.24 -34.99
C GLN A 78 0.97 19.64 -34.77
N TRP A 79 1.64 19.04 -33.78
CA TRP A 79 3.05 19.25 -33.51
C TRP A 79 3.93 18.17 -34.16
N ARG A 80 4.91 18.63 -34.93
CA ARG A 80 5.83 17.79 -35.69
C ARG A 80 7.28 18.17 -35.40
N HIS A 81 8.18 17.23 -35.68
CA HIS A 81 9.62 17.48 -35.60
C HIS A 81 10.15 17.97 -36.94
N CYS A 82 11.07 18.93 -36.94
CA CYS A 82 11.90 19.25 -38.11
C CYS A 82 13.39 19.07 -37.76
N GLN A 83 14.23 18.82 -38.77
CA GLN A 83 15.67 18.80 -38.53
C GLN A 83 16.17 20.21 -38.18
N THR A 84 17.17 20.31 -37.29
CA THR A 84 17.77 21.58 -36.86
C THR A 84 18.26 22.43 -38.03
N ASN A 85 18.84 21.81 -39.05
CA ASN A 85 19.30 22.48 -40.29
C ASN A 85 18.17 23.09 -41.14
N SER A 86 16.92 22.71 -40.86
CA SER A 86 15.70 23.13 -41.57
C SER A 86 14.83 24.03 -40.70
N ASN A 87 15.27 24.38 -39.50
CA ASN A 87 14.56 25.26 -38.58
C ASN A 87 15.02 26.72 -38.75
N PRO A 88 14.24 27.60 -39.39
CA PRO A 88 14.64 29.00 -39.57
C PRO A 88 14.76 29.76 -38.24
N GLY A 89 14.06 29.33 -37.19
CA GLY A 89 14.16 29.93 -35.86
C GLY A 89 15.56 29.79 -35.22
N ASP A 90 16.28 28.73 -35.58
CA ASP A 90 17.63 28.45 -35.05
C ASP A 90 18.68 29.45 -35.56
N ILE A 91 18.46 30.01 -36.76
CA ILE A 91 19.35 31.04 -37.35
C ILE A 91 19.43 32.27 -36.43
N LEU A 92 18.29 32.68 -35.86
CA LEU A 92 18.25 33.82 -34.94
C LEU A 92 18.67 33.48 -33.52
N SER A 93 18.36 32.27 -33.03
CA SER A 93 18.70 31.84 -31.66
C SER A 93 20.22 31.73 -31.47
N ARG A 94 20.94 31.19 -32.47
CA ARG A 94 22.41 31.07 -32.47
C ARG A 94 23.11 32.41 -32.70
N GLY A 95 22.43 33.34 -33.37
CA GLY A 95 22.96 34.63 -33.76
C GLY A 95 23.47 34.60 -35.20
N SER A 96 23.08 35.60 -35.98
CA SER A 96 23.47 35.76 -37.38
C SER A 96 23.76 37.21 -37.69
N THR A 97 24.69 37.46 -38.61
CA THR A 97 24.95 38.83 -39.12
C THR A 97 23.88 39.23 -40.14
N ILE A 98 23.66 40.53 -40.32
CA ILE A 98 22.68 41.05 -41.29
C ILE A 98 23.01 40.56 -42.72
N ASN A 99 24.30 40.49 -43.07
CA ASN A 99 24.72 40.03 -44.39
C ASN A 99 24.41 38.55 -44.61
N GLN A 100 24.69 37.69 -43.62
CA GLN A 100 24.33 36.27 -43.67
C GLN A 100 22.82 36.08 -43.75
N LEU A 101 22.04 36.85 -42.96
CA LEU A 101 20.59 36.76 -42.98
C LEU A 101 20.01 37.21 -44.33
N ARG A 102 20.57 38.25 -44.94
CA ARG A 102 20.14 38.76 -46.26
C ARG A 102 20.30 37.71 -47.36
N SER A 103 21.36 36.90 -47.30
CA SER A 103 21.63 35.85 -48.29
C SER A 103 21.09 34.47 -47.89
N ASN A 104 20.36 34.33 -46.78
CA ASN A 104 19.92 33.03 -46.28
C ASN A 104 18.53 32.65 -46.83
N PRO A 105 18.44 31.70 -47.78
CA PRO A 105 17.15 31.31 -48.36
C PRO A 105 16.24 30.62 -47.35
N LEU A 106 16.79 29.90 -46.36
CA LEU A 106 16.00 29.23 -45.32
C LEU A 106 15.26 30.23 -44.43
N TRP A 107 15.85 31.40 -44.15
CA TRP A 107 15.18 32.44 -43.37
C TRP A 107 14.03 33.11 -44.12
N TRP A 108 14.25 33.45 -45.39
CA TRP A 108 13.29 34.23 -46.19
C TRP A 108 12.19 33.37 -46.83
N SER A 109 12.55 32.19 -47.30
CA SER A 109 11.65 31.29 -48.04
C SER A 109 11.18 30.10 -47.22
N GLY A 110 11.82 29.83 -46.07
CA GLY A 110 11.57 28.63 -45.29
C GLY A 110 12.07 27.36 -45.99
N PRO A 111 11.85 26.19 -45.36
CA PRO A 111 12.08 24.91 -46.02
C PRO A 111 11.04 24.66 -47.12
N THR A 112 11.37 23.81 -48.10
CA THR A 112 10.51 23.53 -49.27
C THR A 112 9.39 22.52 -49.00
N TRP A 113 9.57 21.66 -47.99
CA TRP A 113 8.67 20.56 -47.67
C TRP A 113 7.36 20.91 -46.91
N PRO A 114 7.18 22.04 -46.19
CA PRO A 114 5.94 22.28 -45.45
C PRO A 114 4.68 22.47 -46.32
N THR A 115 4.86 22.88 -47.58
CA THR A 115 3.78 23.25 -48.50
C THR A 115 2.94 22.04 -48.92
N ASP A 116 3.57 20.87 -49.01
CA ASP A 116 2.94 19.63 -49.45
C ASP A 116 3.02 18.58 -48.33
N GLU A 117 1.87 18.06 -47.90
CA GLU A 117 1.81 17.09 -46.81
C GLU A 117 2.49 15.76 -47.17
N ASP A 118 2.46 15.38 -48.44
CA ASP A 118 3.09 14.15 -48.92
C ASP A 118 4.62 14.23 -48.89
N SER A 119 5.13 15.46 -48.95
CA SER A 119 6.55 15.82 -48.86
C SER A 119 7.04 16.00 -47.42
N TRP A 120 6.18 15.82 -46.42
CA TRP A 120 6.57 15.96 -45.02
C TRP A 120 7.59 14.88 -44.60
N PRO A 121 8.54 15.21 -43.71
CA PRO A 121 9.47 14.23 -43.16
C PRO A 121 8.74 13.07 -42.47
N LYS A 122 8.76 11.88 -43.10
CA LYS A 122 8.05 10.67 -42.62
C LYS A 122 8.73 10.00 -41.41
N ASP A 123 10.02 10.27 -41.19
CA ASP A 123 10.86 9.61 -40.19
C ASP A 123 10.58 10.01 -38.72
N LEU A 124 9.55 10.80 -38.43
CA LEU A 124 9.48 11.57 -37.19
C LEU A 124 8.18 11.42 -36.38
N GLU A 125 7.25 10.59 -36.84
CA GLU A 125 6.09 10.18 -36.02
C GLU A 125 6.46 9.10 -34.99
N SER A 126 7.59 8.41 -35.16
CA SER A 126 8.04 7.27 -34.34
C SER A 126 9.30 7.54 -33.51
N ALA A 127 9.83 8.77 -33.50
CA ALA A 127 11.07 9.09 -32.80
C ALA A 127 10.90 8.92 -31.28
N LYS A 128 11.23 7.71 -30.80
CA LYS A 128 11.60 7.51 -29.41
C LYS A 128 12.74 8.49 -29.13
N PRO A 129 12.70 9.26 -28.03
CA PRO A 129 13.83 10.08 -27.63
C PRO A 129 15.10 9.22 -27.63
N GLU A 130 16.22 9.75 -28.12
CA GLU A 130 17.53 9.09 -27.97
C GLU A 130 17.77 8.75 -26.49
N GLU A 131 18.58 7.76 -26.15
CA GLU A 131 18.76 7.33 -24.74
C GLU A 131 19.05 8.51 -23.79
N TYR A 132 19.86 9.47 -24.25
CA TYR A 132 20.18 10.69 -23.52
C TYR A 132 18.97 11.65 -23.37
N ASP A 133 18.19 11.84 -24.44
CA ASP A 133 16.97 12.66 -24.41
C ASP A 133 15.88 12.00 -23.55
N ALA A 134 15.81 10.67 -23.56
CA ALA A 134 14.90 9.87 -22.75
C ALA A 134 15.23 10.02 -21.26
N GLU A 135 16.51 9.96 -20.90
CA GLU A 135 16.96 10.21 -19.53
C GLU A 135 16.52 11.59 -19.05
N TYR A 136 16.74 12.64 -19.85
CA TYR A 136 16.33 14.00 -19.48
C TYR A 136 14.80 14.12 -19.35
N CYS A 137 14.03 13.51 -20.24
CA CYS A 137 12.56 13.47 -20.14
C CYS A 137 12.09 12.79 -18.84
N VAL A 138 12.75 11.69 -18.44
CA VAL A 138 12.45 10.96 -17.20
C VAL A 138 12.79 11.81 -15.96
N THR A 139 13.81 12.65 -16.00
CA THR A 139 14.14 13.52 -14.84
C THR A 139 13.05 14.54 -14.51
N GLU A 140 12.31 15.03 -15.51
CA GLU A 140 11.25 16.04 -15.36
C GLU A 140 9.84 15.45 -15.26
N GLU A 141 9.74 14.12 -15.30
CA GLU A 141 8.54 13.39 -14.96
C GLU A 141 8.21 13.54 -13.46
N ARG A 142 6.94 13.76 -13.17
CA ARG A 142 6.44 13.84 -11.79
C ARG A 142 6.51 12.45 -11.19
N ARG A 143 7.50 12.21 -10.32
CA ARG A 143 7.54 11.00 -9.49
C ARG A 143 6.25 10.94 -8.67
N SER A 144 5.43 9.93 -8.92
CA SER A 144 4.29 9.63 -8.06
C SER A 144 4.82 9.29 -6.67
N ILE A 145 4.54 10.14 -5.68
CA ILE A 145 4.79 9.83 -4.28
C ILE A 145 3.89 8.63 -3.96
N LYS A 146 4.51 7.47 -3.71
CA LYS A 146 3.79 6.32 -3.15
C LYS A 146 3.38 6.72 -1.74
N VAL A 147 2.08 6.91 -1.53
CA VAL A 147 1.51 7.16 -0.20
C VAL A 147 1.79 5.92 0.65
N LEU A 148 2.43 6.11 1.80
CA LEU A 148 2.47 5.11 2.85
C LEU A 148 1.04 5.01 3.42
N ALA A 149 0.22 4.14 2.84
CA ALA A 149 -0.99 3.71 3.51
C ALA A 149 -0.54 2.88 4.71
N GLU A 150 -0.76 3.39 5.92
CA GLU A 150 -0.72 2.56 7.12
C GLU A 150 -1.79 1.49 6.91
N LEU A 151 -1.36 0.27 6.56
CA LEU A 151 -2.24 -0.87 6.41
C LEU A 151 -2.70 -1.23 7.81
N VAL A 152 -3.73 -0.54 8.30
CA VAL A 152 -4.49 -1.05 9.42
C VAL A 152 -5.16 -2.31 8.87
N GLU A 153 -4.60 -3.47 9.20
CA GLU A 153 -5.23 -4.78 8.99
C GLU A 153 -6.51 -4.82 9.84
N ASN A 154 -7.53 -4.01 9.54
CA ASN A 154 -8.77 -3.98 10.30
C ASN A 154 -9.82 -4.80 9.57
N ILE A 155 -9.75 -6.11 9.77
CA ILE A 155 -10.86 -7.01 9.48
C ILE A 155 -12.01 -6.60 10.43
N ASN A 156 -13.05 -6.01 9.86
CA ASN A 156 -14.21 -5.51 10.59
C ASN A 156 -15.19 -6.65 10.94
N LEU A 157 -14.71 -7.58 11.77
CA LEU A 157 -15.51 -8.63 12.38
C LEU A 157 -15.56 -8.37 13.89
N ASN A 158 -16.65 -8.79 14.54
CA ASN A 158 -16.75 -8.77 16.00
C ASN A 158 -16.68 -10.22 16.51
N PRO A 159 -15.69 -10.58 17.37
CA PRO A 159 -15.60 -11.91 17.98
C PRO A 159 -16.88 -12.36 18.71
N GLU A 160 -17.63 -11.43 19.32
CA GLU A 160 -18.83 -11.75 20.10
C GLU A 160 -19.99 -12.29 19.24
N ARG A 161 -19.98 -12.02 17.93
CA ARG A 161 -21.01 -12.50 17.01
C ARG A 161 -20.86 -13.97 16.65
N TYR A 162 -19.79 -14.62 17.11
CA TYR A 162 -19.48 -16.00 16.77
C TYR A 162 -19.52 -16.88 18.01
N GLU A 163 -20.35 -17.92 17.96
CA GLU A 163 -20.45 -18.91 19.05
C GLU A 163 -19.17 -19.75 19.20
N HIS A 164 -18.54 -20.07 18.06
CA HIS A 164 -17.32 -20.88 17.97
C HIS A 164 -16.17 -20.05 17.41
N LEU A 165 -15.10 -19.89 18.20
CA LEU A 165 -13.89 -19.18 17.77
C LEU A 165 -13.27 -19.80 16.51
N ASP A 166 -13.30 -21.13 16.35
CA ASP A 166 -12.80 -21.81 15.16
C ASP A 166 -13.49 -21.31 13.86
N ARG A 167 -14.77 -20.93 13.92
CA ARG A 167 -15.49 -20.33 12.78
C ARG A 167 -14.95 -18.94 12.45
N LEU A 168 -14.75 -18.10 13.46
CA LEU A 168 -14.16 -16.77 13.30
C LEU A 168 -12.76 -16.88 12.67
N LEU A 169 -11.91 -17.75 13.21
CA LEU A 169 -10.55 -17.95 12.71
C LEU A 169 -10.54 -18.38 11.25
N ARG A 170 -11.43 -19.30 10.84
CA ARG A 170 -11.56 -19.71 9.44
C ARG A 170 -11.97 -18.56 8.52
N ILE A 171 -12.96 -17.76 8.91
CA ILE A 171 -13.39 -16.59 8.13
C ILE A 171 -12.25 -15.58 8.00
N THR A 172 -11.58 -15.29 9.11
CA THR A 172 -10.41 -14.39 9.13
C THR A 172 -9.29 -14.91 8.23
N ALA A 173 -8.99 -16.21 8.27
CA ALA A 173 -7.98 -16.84 7.40
C ALA A 173 -8.35 -16.67 5.91
N TYR A 174 -9.62 -16.87 5.53
CA TYR A 174 -10.07 -16.62 4.16
C TYR A 174 -9.95 -15.15 3.76
N CYS A 175 -10.31 -14.21 4.64
CA CYS A 175 -10.15 -12.77 4.37
C CYS A 175 -8.67 -12.41 4.13
N ILE A 176 -7.76 -12.90 4.97
CA ILE A 176 -6.32 -12.68 4.83
C ILE A 176 -5.81 -13.30 3.52
N ARG A 177 -6.20 -14.54 3.23
CA ARG A 177 -5.83 -15.24 1.99
C ARG A 177 -6.32 -14.50 0.75
N PHE A 178 -7.57 -14.04 0.75
CA PHE A 178 -8.13 -13.26 -0.35
C PHE A 178 -7.28 -12.01 -0.63
N GLY A 179 -6.91 -11.28 0.42
CA GLY A 179 -6.03 -10.11 0.31
C GLY A 179 -4.64 -10.45 -0.24
N LYS A 180 -4.06 -11.59 0.15
CA LYS A 180 -2.77 -12.09 -0.39
C LYS A 180 -2.90 -12.49 -1.86
N ASN A 181 -3.90 -13.30 -2.20
CA ASN A 181 -4.13 -13.80 -3.56
C ASN A 181 -4.38 -12.69 -4.58
N TYR A 182 -5.01 -11.58 -4.17
CA TYR A 182 -5.21 -10.43 -5.05
C TYR A 182 -3.90 -9.80 -5.53
N ARG A 183 -2.81 -9.97 -4.77
CA ARG A 183 -1.47 -9.47 -5.10
C ARG A 183 -0.63 -10.47 -5.89
N LEU A 184 -1.13 -11.68 -6.12
CA LEU A 184 -0.40 -12.78 -6.78
C LEU A 184 -0.99 -13.13 -8.14
N PRO A 185 -0.16 -13.54 -9.11
CA PRO A 185 -0.64 -14.08 -10.39
C PRO A 185 -1.37 -15.40 -10.14
N LYS A 186 -2.30 -15.78 -11.03
CA LYS A 186 -3.17 -16.97 -10.88
C LYS A 186 -2.45 -18.27 -10.45
N PRO A 187 -1.29 -18.66 -11.01
CA PRO A 187 -0.64 -19.93 -10.64
C PRO A 187 -0.16 -19.96 -9.19
N ASP A 188 0.16 -18.81 -8.58
CA ASP A 188 0.71 -18.74 -7.22
C ASP A 188 -0.36 -18.54 -6.14
N ARG A 189 -1.64 -18.57 -6.52
CA ARG A 189 -2.76 -18.36 -5.59
C ARG A 189 -3.08 -19.63 -4.82
N LEU A 190 -3.33 -19.48 -3.53
CA LEU A 190 -3.84 -20.56 -2.68
C LEU A 190 -5.36 -20.70 -2.89
N VAL A 191 -5.83 -21.86 -3.35
CA VAL A 191 -7.27 -22.08 -3.67
C VAL A 191 -7.92 -23.20 -2.84
N GLU A 192 -7.13 -24.04 -2.18
CA GLU A 192 -7.62 -25.24 -1.47
C GLU A 192 -8.15 -24.97 -0.04
N TYR A 193 -8.10 -25.97 0.84
CA TYR A 193 -8.47 -25.87 2.24
C TYR A 193 -7.57 -24.91 3.02
N ILE A 194 -8.08 -24.39 4.14
CA ILE A 194 -7.28 -23.57 5.05
C ILE A 194 -6.20 -24.43 5.70
N THR A 195 -4.96 -23.98 5.61
CA THR A 195 -3.82 -24.64 6.24
C THR A 195 -3.77 -24.38 7.75
N PRO A 196 -3.15 -25.27 8.55
CA PRO A 196 -2.93 -25.02 9.97
C PRO A 196 -2.18 -23.69 10.23
N LEU A 197 -1.23 -23.34 9.37
CA LEU A 197 -0.49 -22.08 9.45
C LEU A 197 -1.40 -20.85 9.25
N GLU A 198 -2.36 -20.91 8.33
CA GLU A 198 -3.34 -19.84 8.16
C GLU A 198 -4.30 -19.71 9.34
N MET A 199 -4.70 -20.83 9.95
CA MET A 199 -5.47 -20.81 11.21
C MET A 199 -4.68 -20.16 12.34
N GLN A 200 -3.40 -20.52 12.50
CA GLN A 200 -2.52 -19.93 13.51
C GLN A 200 -2.30 -18.44 13.26
N ASN A 201 -2.09 -18.03 12.01
CA ASN A 201 -1.96 -16.62 11.66
C ASN A 201 -3.23 -15.82 11.94
N ALA A 202 -4.41 -16.40 11.69
CA ALA A 202 -5.68 -15.79 12.04
C ALA A 202 -5.85 -15.65 13.56
N GLU A 203 -5.41 -16.64 14.34
CA GLU A 203 -5.43 -16.57 15.80
C GLU A 203 -4.48 -15.49 16.33
N ASN A 204 -3.24 -15.46 15.84
CA ASN A 204 -2.26 -14.42 16.16
C ASN A 204 -2.77 -13.03 15.79
N TYR A 205 -3.46 -12.88 14.65
CA TYR A 205 -4.09 -11.62 14.25
C TYR A 205 -5.07 -11.10 15.32
N TRP A 206 -5.97 -11.94 15.81
CA TRP A 206 -6.95 -11.54 16.82
C TRP A 206 -6.33 -11.22 18.17
N ILE A 207 -5.32 -11.99 18.57
CA ILE A 207 -4.58 -11.75 19.81
C ILE A 207 -3.81 -10.43 19.71
N ARG A 208 -3.09 -10.22 18.60
CA ARG A 208 -2.35 -8.98 18.32
C ARG A 208 -3.29 -7.79 18.33
N LYS A 209 -4.45 -7.87 17.66
CA LYS A 209 -5.46 -6.82 17.64
C LYS A 209 -5.93 -6.47 19.06
N ALA A 210 -6.29 -7.47 19.86
CA ALA A 210 -6.73 -7.27 21.24
C ALA A 210 -5.64 -6.61 22.10
N LEU A 211 -4.38 -7.03 21.92
CA LEU A 211 -3.23 -6.45 22.61
C LEU A 211 -3.00 -4.98 22.21
N HIS A 212 -3.04 -4.65 20.93
CA HIS A 212 -2.93 -3.27 20.46
C HIS A 212 -4.09 -2.38 20.96
N GLU A 213 -5.31 -2.91 21.09
CA GLU A 213 -6.46 -2.17 21.63
C GLU A 213 -6.37 -1.90 23.15
N ARG A 214 -5.47 -2.58 23.87
CA ARG A 214 -5.37 -2.52 25.34
C ARG A 214 -4.03 -2.00 25.86
N PHE A 215 -2.94 -2.31 25.17
CA PHE A 215 -1.56 -2.06 25.58
C PHE A 215 -0.78 -1.36 24.47
N SER A 216 -1.43 -0.49 23.69
CA SER A 216 -0.81 0.23 22.56
C SER A 216 0.45 0.99 22.96
N THR A 217 0.44 1.62 24.14
CA THR A 217 1.57 2.36 24.69
C THR A 217 2.78 1.48 24.98
N GLU A 218 2.56 0.36 25.65
CA GLU A 218 3.58 -0.62 26.01
C GLU A 218 4.17 -1.29 24.76
N ILE A 219 3.31 -1.67 23.82
CA ILE A 219 3.72 -2.27 22.54
C ILE A 219 4.58 -1.27 21.75
N TYR A 220 4.17 0.01 21.69
CA TYR A 220 4.95 1.05 21.02
C TYR A 220 6.32 1.27 21.68
N GLN A 221 6.41 1.21 23.01
CA GLN A 221 7.68 1.33 23.72
C GLN A 221 8.60 0.15 23.37
N LEU A 222 8.09 -1.07 23.49
CA LEU A 222 8.85 -2.28 23.21
C LEU A 222 9.26 -2.39 21.73
N SER A 223 8.40 -2.00 20.79
CA SER A 223 8.72 -2.03 19.35
C SER A 223 9.85 -1.08 18.97
N ASN A 224 10.04 -0.02 19.75
CA ASN A 224 11.14 0.94 19.58
C ASN A 224 12.38 0.60 20.43
N GLY A 225 12.45 -0.61 21.00
CA GLY A 225 13.56 -1.05 21.86
C GLY A 225 13.65 -0.29 23.18
N ARG A 226 12.57 0.38 23.61
CA ARG A 226 12.50 1.10 24.89
C ARG A 226 11.96 0.18 25.97
N GLN A 227 12.37 0.41 27.21
CA GLN A 227 11.75 -0.24 28.36
C GLN A 227 10.34 0.31 28.58
N ILE A 228 9.45 -0.55 29.08
CA ILE A 228 8.11 -0.12 29.47
C ILE A 228 8.19 0.84 30.65
N ALA A 229 7.31 1.84 30.65
CA ALA A 229 7.20 2.81 31.74
C ALA A 229 6.98 2.12 33.11
N ALA A 230 7.65 2.63 34.14
CA ALA A 230 7.67 1.99 35.46
C ALA A 230 6.32 1.95 36.19
N ASN A 231 5.36 2.76 35.73
CA ASN A 231 4.00 2.79 36.23
C ASN A 231 3.07 1.77 35.54
N SER A 232 3.52 1.07 34.49
CA SER A 232 2.71 0.05 33.84
C SER A 232 2.63 -1.21 34.70
N ARG A 233 1.42 -1.75 34.86
CA ARG A 233 1.16 -3.02 35.54
C ARG A 233 1.89 -4.20 34.91
N LEU A 234 2.31 -4.05 33.65
CA LEU A 234 3.00 -5.10 32.90
C LEU A 234 4.48 -5.18 33.22
N GLN A 235 5.11 -4.13 33.77
CA GLN A 235 6.56 -4.11 33.99
C GLN A 235 7.05 -5.25 34.88
N GLN A 236 6.26 -5.63 35.91
CA GLN A 236 6.57 -6.74 36.83
C GLN A 236 6.67 -8.11 36.14
N PHE A 237 6.11 -8.25 34.94
CA PHE A 237 6.09 -9.50 34.18
C PHE A 237 7.22 -9.56 33.12
N ASN A 238 8.19 -8.64 33.17
CA ASN A 238 9.28 -8.53 32.21
C ASN A 238 8.84 -8.79 30.75
N PRO A 239 7.88 -8.01 30.23
CA PRO A 239 7.21 -8.32 28.98
C PRO A 239 8.06 -7.94 27.78
N PHE A 240 7.93 -8.71 26.70
CA PHE A 240 8.65 -8.49 25.45
C PHE A 240 7.77 -8.86 24.25
N LEU A 241 8.13 -8.37 23.06
CA LEU A 241 7.46 -8.74 21.81
C LEU A 241 8.18 -9.92 21.16
N ASP A 242 7.41 -10.92 20.71
CA ASP A 242 7.95 -12.02 19.92
C ASP A 242 8.03 -11.70 18.42
N GLU A 243 8.51 -12.67 17.63
CA GLU A 243 8.64 -12.56 16.16
C GLU A 243 7.30 -12.33 15.43
N TYR A 244 6.16 -12.66 16.06
CA TYR A 244 4.82 -12.44 15.52
C TYR A 244 4.20 -11.11 15.97
N GLY A 245 4.93 -10.33 16.79
CA GLY A 245 4.45 -9.09 17.40
C GLY A 245 3.45 -9.31 18.53
N LEU A 246 3.47 -10.48 19.16
CA LEU A 246 2.67 -10.79 20.33
C LEU A 246 3.42 -10.43 21.61
N LEU A 247 2.69 -9.86 22.57
CA LEU A 247 3.22 -9.50 23.87
C LEU A 247 3.33 -10.75 24.75
N ARG A 248 4.55 -11.17 25.06
CA ARG A 248 4.85 -12.33 25.89
C ARG A 248 5.41 -11.90 27.24
N ILE A 249 5.24 -12.78 28.22
CA ILE A 249 5.74 -12.59 29.58
C ILE A 249 7.09 -13.30 29.74
N GLY A 250 8.08 -12.57 30.24
CA GLY A 250 9.35 -13.12 30.72
C GLY A 250 9.25 -13.57 32.18
N GLY A 251 10.19 -14.40 32.64
CA GLY A 251 10.22 -14.74 34.06
C GLY A 251 10.93 -16.04 34.43
N ARG A 252 10.51 -16.61 35.56
CA ARG A 252 11.21 -17.67 36.30
C ARG A 252 11.45 -18.97 35.52
N LEU A 253 10.70 -19.21 34.45
CA LEU A 253 10.83 -20.41 33.62
C LEU A 253 11.88 -20.29 32.51
N GLN A 254 12.55 -19.13 32.37
CA GLN A 254 13.58 -18.90 31.33
C GLN A 254 14.67 -19.98 31.29
N ASN A 255 15.09 -20.47 32.47
CA ASN A 255 16.17 -21.46 32.59
C ASN A 255 15.67 -22.91 32.66
N SER A 256 14.40 -23.17 32.34
CA SER A 256 13.86 -24.54 32.33
C SER A 256 14.07 -25.23 30.97
N ASP A 257 13.96 -26.56 30.91
CA ASP A 257 13.98 -27.33 29.65
C ASP A 257 12.61 -27.36 28.95
N LEU A 258 11.68 -26.48 29.35
CA LEU A 258 10.35 -26.40 28.76
C LEU A 258 10.37 -25.78 27.35
N PRO A 259 9.38 -26.07 26.51
CA PRO A 259 9.21 -25.37 25.23
C PRO A 259 9.06 -23.86 25.40
N ASP A 260 9.56 -23.07 24.45
CA ASP A 260 9.58 -21.60 24.55
C ASP A 260 8.20 -20.97 24.71
N HIS A 261 7.17 -21.53 24.08
CA HIS A 261 5.79 -21.06 24.24
C HIS A 261 5.24 -21.26 25.67
N THR A 262 5.80 -22.21 26.42
CA THR A 262 5.48 -22.49 27.82
C THR A 262 6.31 -21.63 28.76
N LYS A 263 7.58 -21.36 28.41
CA LYS A 263 8.45 -20.42 29.13
C LYS A 263 7.92 -18.99 29.05
N HIS A 264 7.40 -18.65 27.88
CA HIS A 264 6.98 -17.30 27.50
C HIS A 264 5.53 -17.30 27.01
N PRO A 265 4.56 -17.50 27.91
CA PRO A 265 3.16 -17.48 27.55
C PRO A 265 2.75 -16.12 26.99
N VAL A 266 1.78 -16.14 26.08
CA VAL A 266 1.21 -14.92 25.48
C VAL A 266 0.31 -14.22 26.48
N LEU A 267 0.44 -12.91 26.60
CA LEU A 267 -0.46 -12.09 27.39
C LEU A 267 -1.82 -11.99 26.68
N LEU A 268 -2.92 -12.21 27.41
CA LEU A 268 -4.25 -11.83 26.95
C LEU A 268 -4.81 -10.70 27.80
N PRO A 269 -5.40 -9.68 27.17
CA PRO A 269 -6.04 -8.59 27.90
C PRO A 269 -7.28 -9.10 28.65
N ASP A 270 -7.50 -8.54 29.84
CA ASP A 270 -8.67 -8.81 30.65
C ASP A 270 -9.94 -8.26 29.98
N LYS A 271 -11.07 -8.95 30.18
CA LYS A 271 -12.42 -8.53 29.72
C LYS A 271 -12.52 -8.18 28.23
N HIS A 272 -11.62 -8.72 27.40
CA HIS A 272 -11.66 -8.51 25.97
C HIS A 272 -12.46 -9.63 25.27
N PRO A 273 -13.28 -9.32 24.24
CA PRO A 273 -14.04 -10.33 23.50
C PRO A 273 -13.21 -11.48 22.93
N THR A 274 -12.02 -11.18 22.41
CA THR A 274 -11.06 -12.20 21.94
C THR A 274 -10.65 -13.15 23.06
N THR A 275 -10.26 -12.62 24.23
CA THR A 275 -9.86 -13.43 25.40
C THR A 275 -11.02 -14.32 25.85
N ALA A 276 -12.22 -13.75 25.95
CA ALA A 276 -13.44 -14.48 26.25
C ALA A 276 -13.72 -15.63 25.27
N SER A 277 -13.47 -15.41 23.98
CA SER A 277 -13.68 -16.42 22.93
C SER A 277 -12.65 -17.54 22.99
N ILE A 278 -11.38 -17.21 23.30
CA ILE A 278 -10.30 -18.20 23.47
C ILE A 278 -10.59 -19.08 24.69
N ILE A 279 -10.94 -18.49 25.83
CA ILE A 279 -11.34 -19.22 27.04
C ILE A 279 -12.52 -20.15 26.73
N ARG A 280 -13.55 -19.65 26.03
CA ARG A 280 -14.70 -20.48 25.64
C ARG A 280 -14.28 -21.65 24.73
N ARG A 281 -13.40 -21.42 23.74
CA ARG A 281 -12.87 -22.49 22.86
C ARG A 281 -12.17 -23.58 23.66
N CYS A 282 -11.30 -23.20 24.61
CA CYS A 282 -10.62 -24.17 25.48
C CYS A 282 -11.61 -24.95 26.35
N HIS A 283 -12.62 -24.28 26.92
CA HIS A 283 -13.66 -24.92 27.72
C HIS A 283 -14.48 -25.94 26.91
N LEU A 284 -14.89 -25.59 25.70
CA LEU A 284 -15.65 -26.49 24.81
C LEU A 284 -14.82 -27.70 24.37
N ARG A 285 -13.53 -27.51 24.05
CA ARG A 285 -12.62 -28.60 23.65
C ARG A 285 -12.34 -29.60 24.76
N GLN A 286 -12.50 -29.19 26.01
CA GLN A 286 -12.34 -30.03 27.19
C GLN A 286 -13.66 -30.65 27.64
N PHE A 287 -14.72 -30.61 26.80
CA PHE A 287 -16.05 -31.14 27.12
C PHE A 287 -16.59 -30.61 28.46
N HIS A 288 -16.41 -29.31 28.72
CA HIS A 288 -16.81 -28.67 29.97
C HIS A 288 -16.07 -29.16 31.23
N GLY A 289 -14.85 -29.68 31.08
CA GLY A 289 -13.98 -30.02 32.20
C GLY A 289 -13.85 -28.88 33.22
N GLY A 290 -13.72 -29.24 34.50
CA GLY A 290 -13.69 -28.29 35.61
C GLY A 290 -12.58 -27.23 35.49
N CYS A 291 -12.72 -26.14 36.24
CA CYS A 291 -11.85 -24.97 36.18
C CYS A 291 -10.35 -25.28 36.34
N ASP A 292 -9.98 -26.33 37.08
CA ASP A 292 -8.58 -26.71 37.33
C ASP A 292 -7.92 -27.38 36.11
N LEU A 293 -8.67 -28.20 35.36
CA LEU A 293 -8.18 -28.83 34.12
C LEU A 293 -8.03 -27.77 33.00
N HIS A 294 -8.94 -26.80 32.99
CA HIS A 294 -8.88 -25.63 32.13
C HIS A 294 -7.62 -24.80 32.37
N TRP A 295 -7.26 -24.62 33.65
CA TRP A 295 -6.13 -23.80 34.06
C TRP A 295 -4.78 -24.40 33.66
N GLN A 296 -4.61 -25.71 33.78
CA GLN A 296 -3.36 -26.38 33.40
C GLN A 296 -3.06 -26.25 31.90
N HIS A 297 -4.08 -26.35 31.03
CA HIS A 297 -3.89 -26.27 29.58
C HIS A 297 -3.77 -24.84 29.05
N THR A 298 -4.47 -23.87 29.67
CA THR A 298 -4.35 -22.45 29.29
C THR A 298 -3.03 -21.86 29.73
N LYS A 299 -2.54 -22.17 30.94
CA LYS A 299 -1.25 -21.66 31.47
C LYS A 299 -0.01 -22.05 30.66
N THR A 300 -0.04 -23.20 30.00
CA THR A 300 1.10 -23.66 29.19
C THR A 300 1.29 -22.85 27.92
N THR A 301 0.36 -21.95 27.57
CA THR A 301 0.42 -21.21 26.30
C THR A 301 0.00 -19.74 26.44
N ILE A 302 -0.79 -19.40 27.47
CA ILE A 302 -1.50 -18.13 27.62
C ILE A 302 -1.57 -17.70 29.10
N LEU A 303 -1.31 -16.42 29.38
CA LEU A 303 -1.54 -15.78 30.68
C LEU A 303 -2.69 -14.76 30.60
N ASP A 304 -3.75 -15.02 31.38
CA ASP A 304 -4.88 -14.10 31.60
C ASP A 304 -4.68 -13.32 32.91
N LEU A 305 -4.81 -11.99 32.84
CA LEU A 305 -4.45 -11.04 33.90
C LEU A 305 -5.44 -11.01 35.08
N GLU A 306 -6.66 -11.57 34.98
CA GLU A 306 -7.62 -11.58 36.10
C GLU A 306 -8.16 -12.96 36.50
N ARG A 307 -8.21 -13.25 37.81
CA ARG A 307 -8.92 -14.40 38.40
C ARG A 307 -10.45 -14.36 38.28
N LYS A 308 -11.04 -13.20 37.96
CA LYS A 308 -12.48 -12.91 38.17
C LYS A 308 -13.42 -13.29 37.01
N ALA A 309 -12.98 -13.31 35.75
CA ALA A 309 -13.85 -13.69 34.63
C ALA A 309 -14.24 -15.20 34.60
N ARG A 310 -13.74 -15.96 35.58
CA ARG A 310 -13.74 -17.44 35.60
C ARG A 310 -14.96 -18.07 36.26
N SER A 311 -15.63 -17.42 37.22
CA SER A 311 -16.82 -18.00 37.85
C SER A 311 -18.08 -17.79 37.02
N GLU A 312 -18.25 -16.60 36.41
CA GLU A 312 -19.50 -16.25 35.72
C GLU A 312 -19.82 -17.18 34.54
N LYS A 313 -18.80 -17.69 33.82
CA LYS A 313 -19.03 -18.55 32.64
C LYS A 313 -19.15 -20.04 32.92
N SER A 314 -18.56 -20.56 33.99
CA SER A 314 -18.85 -21.94 34.42
C SER A 314 -20.29 -22.02 34.95
N HIS A 315 -20.76 -20.98 35.62
CA HIS A 315 -22.13 -20.87 36.11
C HIS A 315 -23.17 -20.69 35.00
N THR A 316 -22.84 -20.16 33.82
CA THR A 316 -23.79 -20.12 32.68
C THR A 316 -24.02 -21.46 31.98
N CYS A 317 -23.21 -22.48 32.23
CA CYS A 317 -23.45 -23.84 31.71
C CYS A 317 -24.27 -24.71 32.69
N LEU A 318 -24.43 -24.27 33.94
CA LEU A 318 -25.24 -24.96 34.96
C LEU A 318 -26.77 -24.93 34.74
N PRO A 319 -27.41 -23.92 34.10
CA PRO A 319 -28.85 -23.95 33.85
C PRO A 319 -29.24 -24.93 32.74
N LEU A 320 -28.32 -25.26 31.82
CA LEU A 320 -28.58 -26.17 30.70
C LEU A 320 -28.47 -27.65 31.08
N LEU A 321 -27.98 -27.96 32.28
CA LEU A 321 -27.93 -29.33 32.83
C LEU A 321 -29.12 -29.67 33.74
N GLN A 322 -30.04 -28.72 33.98
CA GLN A 322 -31.23 -28.97 34.81
C GLN A 322 -32.52 -29.25 34.04
N THR A 323 -32.53 -29.14 32.70
CA THR A 323 -33.77 -29.31 31.91
C THR A 323 -33.92 -30.62 31.16
N ASP A 324 -32.91 -31.48 31.08
CA ASP A 324 -33.06 -32.81 30.46
C ASP A 324 -33.34 -33.90 31.51
N ARG A 325 -34.48 -33.77 32.18
CA ARG A 325 -35.21 -34.93 32.71
C ARG A 325 -36.19 -35.42 31.63
N VAL A 326 -35.71 -36.26 30.71
CA VAL A 326 -36.58 -37.19 29.99
C VAL A 326 -36.04 -38.60 30.14
N LYS A 327 -36.94 -39.44 30.64
CA LYS A 327 -36.79 -40.85 31.00
C LYS A 327 -36.27 -41.70 29.84
N ALA A 328 -35.33 -42.58 30.13
CA ALA A 328 -35.19 -43.85 29.43
C ALA A 328 -34.88 -44.97 30.45
N VAL A 329 -35.97 -45.68 30.76
CA VAL A 329 -36.10 -47.12 31.06
C VAL A 329 -35.24 -47.76 32.15
N CYS A 330 -35.99 -48.25 33.14
CA CYS A 330 -35.64 -49.14 34.22
C CYS A 330 -35.27 -50.54 33.70
N CYS A 331 -34.16 -51.09 34.17
CA CYS A 331 -34.09 -52.50 34.57
C CYS A 331 -33.44 -52.54 35.96
N LYS A 332 -34.29 -52.72 36.98
CA LYS A 332 -33.90 -53.22 38.28
C LYS A 332 -33.81 -54.74 38.19
N ASP A 333 -32.71 -55.28 38.72
CA ASP A 333 -32.59 -56.46 39.58
C ASP A 333 -31.10 -56.46 39.96
N GLY A 334 -30.62 -56.49 41.20
CA GLY A 334 -31.17 -57.02 42.44
C GLY A 334 -30.07 -57.92 43.04
N SER A 335 -29.67 -57.66 44.30
CA SER A 335 -28.73 -58.44 45.14
C SER A 335 -27.24 -58.45 44.70
N ALA A 336 -26.28 -57.94 45.47
CA ALA A 336 -25.78 -58.28 46.81
C ALA A 336 -24.67 -59.36 46.81
N THR A 337 -23.61 -59.04 47.57
CA THR A 337 -22.61 -59.90 48.25
C THR A 337 -21.40 -60.50 47.49
N PHE A 338 -20.23 -60.12 48.03
CA PHE A 338 -19.00 -60.90 48.36
C PHE A 338 -18.27 -61.73 47.30
N GLY A 339 -16.93 -61.60 47.33
CA GLY A 339 -16.03 -62.75 47.09
C GLY A 339 -14.84 -62.49 46.18
N SER A 340 -13.64 -62.44 46.79
CA SER A 340 -12.32 -62.76 46.26
C SER A 340 -12.28 -63.78 45.11
N TYR A 341 -11.57 -63.48 44.02
CA TYR A 341 -10.14 -63.80 43.76
C TYR A 341 -9.66 -63.02 42.53
#